data_AF-A0A1I1DCV1-F1
#
_entry.id   AF-A0A1I1DCV1-F1
#
_cell.length_a   1.000
_cell.length_b   1.000
_cell.length_c   1.000
_cell.angle_alpha   90.00
_cell.angle_beta   90.00
_cell.angle_gamma   90.00
#
_symmetry.space_group_name_H-M   'P 1'
#
loop_
_entity.id
_entity.type
_entity.pdbx_description
1 polymer ?
#
loop_
_entity_poly.entity_id
_entity_poly.type
_entity_poly.pdbx_seq_one_letter_code
_entity_poly.pdbx_strand_id
1 'polypeptide(L)'
;MSYPMHILVNDFAIRSFRETADKDYITARMAYRARLIQPFRWSALHCLEKYVKGILLLNRVDAKNLGHSVLPGIERMKQHGKFELDLSPDTAKFIKNLEDDGAEDRYYLVSYDIEPFDIARFDRAVWELRRYCQPLDYDTVDMNGKTVNLLTDELDRVHRAKAKHEKGTCVMGGILEKIVEKKDHPAREALIWNNLFFGPSRRTGVKMRPDWEAGNSPFFLHPEIIDEVVKYVNIPKDIAEGVRQFAKQKAAEKAKAEQDAKKAAKPAVKQSENTD
;
A
#
# COMPACT_ATOMS: atom_id res chain seq x y z
N MET A 1 34.49 -14.95 16.36
CA MET A 1 33.52 -16.05 16.11
C MET A 1 32.66 -15.66 14.92
N SER A 2 32.53 -16.52 13.91
CA SER A 2 31.64 -16.28 12.77
C SER A 2 30.20 -16.54 13.19
N TYR A 3 29.28 -15.63 12.89
CA TYR A 3 27.86 -15.87 13.11
C TYR A 3 27.33 -16.97 12.17
N PRO A 4 26.38 -17.81 12.62
CA PRO A 4 25.66 -18.73 11.74
C PRO A 4 24.95 -18.00 10.58
N MET A 5 24.90 -18.63 9.40
CA MET A 5 24.33 -18.02 8.20
C MET A 5 22.87 -17.58 8.37
N HIS A 6 22.05 -18.37 9.07
CA HIS A 6 20.65 -18.02 9.30
C HIS A 6 20.48 -16.72 10.11
N ILE A 7 21.42 -16.42 11.02
CA ILE A 7 21.43 -15.16 11.78
C ILE A 7 21.75 -13.99 10.86
N LEU A 8 22.75 -14.14 9.97
CA LEU A 8 23.11 -13.10 9.00
C LEU A 8 21.99 -12.81 8.01
N VAL A 9 21.28 -13.85 7.55
CA VAL A 9 20.10 -13.68 6.68
C VAL A 9 18.96 -12.97 7.44
N ASN A 10 18.74 -13.29 8.71
CA ASN A 10 17.74 -12.60 9.52
C ASN A 10 18.11 -11.14 9.76
N ASP A 11 19.38 -10.84 10.04
CA ASP A 11 19.88 -9.47 10.19
C ASP A 11 19.69 -8.66 8.90
N PHE A 12 20.04 -9.25 7.74
CA PHE A 12 19.78 -8.63 6.44
C PHE A 12 18.29 -8.33 6.25
N ALA A 13 17.42 -9.30 6.56
CA ALA A 13 15.98 -9.12 6.37
C ALA A 13 15.41 -8.04 7.30
N ILE A 14 15.85 -8.00 8.56
CA ILE A 14 15.44 -6.99 9.53
C ILE A 14 15.88 -5.60 9.08
N ARG A 15 17.16 -5.40 8.75
CA ARG A 15 17.70 -4.08 8.40
C ARG A 15 17.23 -3.59 7.05
N SER A 16 17.20 -4.48 6.05
CA SER A 16 16.90 -4.09 4.66
C SER A 16 15.41 -3.94 4.41
N PHE A 17 14.58 -4.79 5.04
CA PHE A 17 13.14 -4.78 4.83
C PHE A 17 12.40 -4.14 6.00
N ARG A 18 12.45 -4.72 7.20
CA ARG A 18 11.61 -4.27 8.32
C ARG A 18 11.94 -2.84 8.77
N GLU A 19 13.21 -2.54 9.00
CA GLU A 19 13.63 -1.21 9.45
C GLU A 19 13.42 -0.13 8.38
N THR A 20 13.56 -0.50 7.11
CA THR A 20 13.27 0.41 5.99
C THR A 20 11.76 0.62 5.86
N ALA A 21 10.95 -0.42 6.03
CA ALA A 21 9.49 -0.33 6.07
C ALA A 21 9.00 0.54 7.24
N ASP A 22 9.61 0.41 8.43
CA ASP A 22 9.34 1.27 9.60
C ASP A 22 9.57 2.75 9.25
N LYS A 23 10.61 3.06 8.46
CA LYS A 23 10.91 4.43 8.01
C LYS A 23 9.91 4.91 6.95
N ASP A 24 9.56 4.06 5.99
CA ASP A 24 8.54 4.39 4.98
C ASP A 24 7.17 4.63 5.61
N TYR A 25 6.83 3.87 6.67
CA TYR A 25 5.61 4.09 7.46
C TYR A 25 5.56 5.51 8.03
N ILE A 26 6.64 5.94 8.68
CA ILE A 26 6.76 7.28 9.25
C ILE A 26 6.70 8.34 8.14
N THR A 27 7.42 8.14 7.04
CA THR A 27 7.42 9.04 5.88
C THR A 27 6.03 9.22 5.30
N ALA A 28 5.29 8.12 5.06
CA ALA A 28 3.91 8.17 4.61
C ALA A 28 3.05 8.98 5.57
N ARG A 29 3.16 8.75 6.88
CA ARG A 29 2.38 9.50 7.87
C ARG A 29 2.70 10.99 7.88
N MET A 30 3.97 11.35 7.72
CA MET A 30 4.40 12.76 7.56
C MET A 30 3.80 13.38 6.31
N ALA A 31 3.88 12.69 5.17
CA ALA A 31 3.33 13.14 3.90
C ALA A 31 1.80 13.32 3.96
N TYR A 32 1.08 12.35 4.54
CA TYR A 32 -0.38 12.43 4.71
C TYR A 32 -0.77 13.65 5.54
N ARG A 33 -0.09 13.86 6.68
CA ARG A 33 -0.36 15.00 7.56
C ARG A 33 -0.09 16.34 6.86
N ALA A 34 0.88 16.38 5.95
CA ALA A 34 1.21 17.55 5.15
C ALA A 34 0.36 17.69 3.87
N ARG A 35 -0.63 16.81 3.62
CA ARG A 35 -1.43 16.76 2.37
C ARG A 35 -0.59 16.56 1.11
N LEU A 36 0.52 15.85 1.22
CA LEU A 36 1.33 15.41 0.08
C LEU A 36 0.91 13.99 -0.30
N ILE A 37 -0.21 13.87 -1.02
CA ILE A 37 -0.90 12.59 -1.21
C ILE A 37 -0.13 11.60 -2.09
N GLN A 38 0.49 12.04 -3.19
CA GLN A 38 1.29 11.14 -4.03
C GLN A 38 2.51 10.58 -3.25
N PRO A 39 3.30 11.41 -2.53
CA PRO A 39 4.34 10.89 -1.63
C PRO A 39 3.82 9.97 -0.53
N PHE A 40 2.62 10.22 0.01
CA PHE A 40 1.97 9.32 0.96
C PHE A 40 1.69 7.94 0.32
N ARG A 41 1.02 7.91 -0.83
CA ARG A 41 0.62 6.67 -1.53
C ARG A 41 1.84 5.82 -1.89
N TRP A 42 2.86 6.43 -2.48
CA TRP A 42 4.13 5.77 -2.79
C TRP A 42 4.78 5.17 -1.54
N SER A 43 4.93 5.97 -0.48
CA SER A 43 5.56 5.51 0.76
C SER A 43 4.73 4.42 1.46
N ALA A 44 3.40 4.50 1.37
CA ALA A 44 2.49 3.51 1.94
C ALA A 44 2.61 2.16 1.22
N LEU A 45 2.58 2.15 -0.12
CA LEU A 45 2.75 0.92 -0.90
C LEU A 45 4.10 0.26 -0.59
N HIS A 46 5.19 1.04 -0.63
CA HIS A 46 6.52 0.53 -0.35
C HIS A 46 6.74 0.05 1.07
N CYS A 47 6.09 0.67 2.06
CA CYS A 47 6.09 0.22 3.43
C CYS A 47 5.53 -1.21 3.53
N LEU A 48 4.36 -1.44 2.94
CA LEU A 48 3.66 -2.72 2.97
C LEU A 48 4.41 -3.79 2.13
N GLU A 49 4.93 -3.40 0.96
CA GLU A 49 5.78 -4.23 0.09
C GLU A 49 7.00 -4.76 0.86
N LYS A 50 7.71 -3.87 1.55
CA LYS A 50 8.90 -4.24 2.31
C LYS A 50 8.56 -5.14 3.49
N TYR A 51 7.46 -4.90 4.21
CA TYR A 51 7.05 -5.85 5.25
C TYR A 51 6.78 -7.24 4.68
N VAL A 52 6.03 -7.35 3.58
CA VAL A 52 5.73 -8.65 2.95
C VAL A 52 6.99 -9.36 2.48
N LYS A 53 7.92 -8.67 1.81
CA LYS A 53 9.22 -9.25 1.43
C LYS A 53 10.05 -9.69 2.64
N GLY A 54 10.03 -8.89 3.71
CA GLY A 54 10.68 -9.24 4.98
C GLY A 54 10.06 -10.49 5.62
N ILE A 55 8.73 -10.58 5.67
CA ILE A 55 7.99 -11.73 6.19
C ILE A 55 8.36 -13.00 5.43
N LEU A 56 8.36 -12.94 4.09
CA LEU A 56 8.75 -14.07 3.24
C LEU A 56 10.19 -14.52 3.56
N LEU A 57 11.16 -13.60 3.53
CA LEU A 57 12.57 -13.93 3.73
C LEU A 57 12.87 -14.45 5.15
N LEU A 58 12.30 -13.81 6.18
CA LEU A 58 12.50 -14.22 7.58
C LEU A 58 12.00 -15.64 7.84
N ASN A 59 11.00 -16.09 7.08
CA ASN A 59 10.43 -17.44 7.18
C ASN A 59 10.85 -18.37 6.03
N ARG A 60 11.90 -17.97 5.28
CA ARG A 60 12.55 -18.74 4.21
C ARG A 60 11.64 -19.11 3.04
N VAL A 61 10.72 -18.22 2.72
CA VAL A 61 9.87 -18.28 1.54
C VAL A 61 10.45 -17.39 0.44
N ASP A 62 10.41 -17.84 -0.81
CA ASP A 62 10.99 -17.12 -1.94
C ASP A 62 10.26 -15.81 -2.24
N ALA A 63 10.99 -14.69 -2.24
CA ALA A 63 10.46 -13.34 -2.49
C ALA A 63 10.85 -12.78 -3.87
N LYS A 64 11.42 -13.60 -4.77
CA LYS A 64 11.87 -13.14 -6.09
C LYS A 64 10.68 -12.76 -6.98
N ASN A 65 10.92 -11.84 -7.91
CA ASN A 65 9.97 -11.45 -8.96
C ASN A 65 8.62 -10.92 -8.43
N LEU A 66 8.61 -10.26 -7.26
CA LEU A 66 7.40 -9.62 -6.71
C LEU A 66 7.19 -8.17 -7.16
N GLY A 67 8.20 -7.53 -7.77
CA GLY A 67 8.11 -6.11 -8.15
C GLY A 67 7.75 -5.24 -6.93
N HIS A 68 6.78 -4.34 -7.10
CA HIS A 68 6.22 -3.49 -6.03
C HIS A 68 4.89 -4.00 -5.48
N SER A 69 4.59 -5.29 -5.68
CA SER A 69 3.30 -5.87 -5.29
C SER A 69 3.33 -6.49 -3.89
N VAL A 70 2.27 -6.23 -3.14
CA VAL A 70 1.99 -6.67 -1.77
C VAL A 70 1.06 -7.89 -1.78
N LEU A 71 -0.09 -7.82 -2.46
CA LEU A 71 -1.07 -8.92 -2.47
C LEU A 71 -0.50 -10.24 -3.03
N PRO A 72 0.28 -10.23 -4.15
CA PRO A 72 0.92 -11.45 -4.63
C PRO A 72 1.91 -12.05 -3.64
N GLY A 73 2.57 -11.24 -2.82
CA GLY A 73 3.47 -11.74 -1.77
C GLY A 73 2.72 -12.37 -0.59
N ILE A 74 1.56 -11.82 -0.22
CA ILE A 74 0.65 -12.41 0.78
C ILE A 74 0.13 -13.76 0.28
N GLU A 75 -0.34 -13.81 -0.96
CA GLU A 75 -0.82 -15.05 -1.58
C GLU A 75 0.30 -16.09 -1.71
N ARG A 76 1.53 -15.67 -2.00
CA ARG A 76 2.68 -16.59 -2.03
C ARG A 76 2.96 -17.22 -0.67
N MET A 77 2.83 -16.48 0.43
CA MET A 77 2.97 -17.04 1.76
C MET A 77 1.90 -18.12 2.02
N LYS A 78 0.65 -17.82 1.63
CA LYS A 78 -0.46 -18.76 1.73
C LYS A 78 -0.21 -20.03 0.91
N GLN A 79 0.23 -19.89 -0.34
CA GLN A 79 0.55 -21.02 -1.24
C GLN A 79 1.71 -21.87 -0.73
N HIS A 80 2.69 -21.27 -0.05
CA HIS A 80 3.76 -22.02 0.59
C HIS A 80 3.22 -22.90 1.74
N GLY A 81 2.10 -22.53 2.37
CA GLY A 81 1.40 -23.37 3.35
C GLY A 81 2.08 -23.47 4.72
N LYS A 82 3.09 -22.63 5.02
CA LYS A 82 3.73 -22.59 6.35
C LYS A 82 2.80 -22.00 7.41
N PHE A 83 2.19 -20.86 7.09
CA PHE A 83 1.16 -20.19 7.89
C PHE A 83 0.45 -19.16 7.01
N GLU A 84 -0.72 -18.72 7.45
CA GLU A 84 -1.46 -17.63 6.81
C GLU A 84 -1.37 -16.35 7.62
N LEU A 85 -1.38 -15.22 6.94
CA LEU A 85 -1.45 -13.92 7.60
C LEU A 85 -2.91 -13.63 7.95
N ASP A 86 -3.22 -13.53 9.25
CA ASP A 86 -4.53 -13.09 9.70
C ASP A 86 -4.67 -11.56 9.49
N LEU A 87 -5.12 -11.16 8.30
CA LEU A 87 -5.39 -9.78 7.90
C LEU A 87 -6.91 -9.54 7.84
N SER A 88 -7.35 -8.34 8.23
CA SER A 88 -8.75 -7.97 8.11
C SER A 88 -9.15 -7.71 6.65
N PRO A 89 -10.43 -7.90 6.28
CA PRO A 89 -10.92 -7.57 4.94
C PRO A 89 -10.66 -6.12 4.53
N ASP A 90 -10.74 -5.19 5.49
CA ASP A 90 -10.44 -3.77 5.27
C ASP A 90 -8.97 -3.54 4.93
N THR A 91 -8.05 -4.26 5.57
CA THR A 91 -6.61 -4.21 5.24
C THR A 91 -6.38 -4.72 3.82
N ALA A 92 -6.97 -5.87 3.46
CA ALA A 92 -6.84 -6.43 2.11
C ALA A 92 -7.40 -5.48 1.05
N LYS A 93 -8.57 -4.88 1.31
CA LYS A 93 -9.18 -3.86 0.43
C LYS A 93 -8.30 -2.63 0.30
N PHE A 94 -7.77 -2.10 1.40
CA PHE A 94 -6.89 -0.94 1.37
C PHE A 94 -5.63 -1.17 0.53
N ILE A 95 -4.98 -2.33 0.70
CA ILE A 95 -3.83 -2.71 -0.12
C ILE A 95 -4.22 -2.80 -1.60
N LYS A 96 -5.36 -3.44 -1.90
CA LYS A 96 -5.86 -3.58 -3.26
C LYS A 96 -6.07 -2.22 -3.93
N ASN A 97 -6.71 -1.27 -3.23
CA ASN A 97 -6.91 0.08 -3.75
C ASN A 97 -5.56 0.78 -4.05
N LEU A 98 -4.56 0.66 -3.17
CA LEU A 98 -3.23 1.21 -3.42
C LEU A 98 -2.59 0.64 -4.71
N GLU A 99 -2.68 -0.67 -4.92
CA GLU A 99 -2.13 -1.32 -6.12
C GLU A 99 -2.91 -0.95 -7.38
N ASP A 100 -4.24 -1.05 -7.34
CA ASP A 100 -5.11 -0.80 -8.51
C ASP A 100 -5.05 0.67 -8.97
N ASP A 101 -4.98 1.61 -8.03
CA ASP A 101 -4.92 3.03 -8.34
C ASP A 101 -3.47 3.49 -8.67
N GLY A 102 -2.53 2.54 -8.82
CA GLY A 102 -1.16 2.79 -9.25
C GLY A 102 -0.33 3.62 -8.28
N ALA A 103 -0.37 3.32 -6.98
CA ALA A 103 0.46 4.01 -5.98
C ALA A 103 1.98 3.89 -6.23
N GLU A 104 2.42 2.96 -7.07
CA GLU A 104 3.81 2.86 -7.56
C GLU A 104 4.19 3.98 -8.56
N ASP A 105 3.21 4.72 -9.08
CA ASP A 105 3.51 5.81 -9.98
C ASP A 105 4.00 7.06 -9.22
N ARG A 106 5.27 7.40 -9.47
CA ARG A 106 5.92 8.59 -8.91
C ARG A 106 5.68 9.86 -9.72
N TYR A 107 5.22 9.73 -10.96
CA TYR A 107 5.23 10.80 -11.94
C TYR A 107 3.84 11.27 -12.34
N TYR A 108 2.81 10.81 -11.64
CA TYR A 108 1.43 11.23 -11.85
C TYR A 108 0.96 11.02 -13.29
N LEU A 109 1.40 9.92 -13.89
CA LEU A 109 0.94 9.35 -15.15
C LEU A 109 -0.47 8.77 -15.00
N VAL A 110 -0.80 8.23 -13.83
CA VAL A 110 -2.14 7.73 -13.48
C VAL A 110 -2.85 8.66 -12.50
N SER A 111 -4.17 8.78 -12.67
CA SER A 111 -5.01 9.51 -11.71
C SER A 111 -5.03 8.80 -10.37
N TYR A 112 -5.34 9.53 -9.29
CA TYR A 112 -5.44 8.95 -7.97
C TYR A 112 -6.69 9.42 -7.24
N ASP A 113 -7.09 8.62 -6.26
CA ASP A 113 -8.04 8.97 -5.22
C ASP A 113 -7.47 8.60 -3.85
N ILE A 114 -7.92 9.26 -2.80
CA ILE A 114 -7.71 8.87 -1.41
C ILE A 114 -9.04 8.92 -0.67
N GLU A 115 -9.39 7.80 -0.03
CA GLU A 115 -10.65 7.69 0.69
C GLU A 115 -10.55 8.36 2.07
N PRO A 116 -11.67 8.89 2.60
CA PRO A 116 -11.73 9.35 3.98
C PRO A 116 -11.18 8.31 4.96
N PHE A 117 -10.27 8.74 5.82
CA PHE A 117 -9.62 7.93 6.87
C PHE A 117 -8.60 6.89 6.40
N ASP A 118 -8.06 6.99 5.19
CA ASP A 118 -7.04 6.07 4.70
C ASP A 118 -5.79 5.97 5.58
N ILE A 119 -5.41 7.05 6.27
CA ILE A 119 -4.31 6.98 7.24
C ILE A 119 -4.58 5.99 8.39
N ALA A 120 -5.84 5.82 8.80
CA ALA A 120 -6.21 4.84 9.83
C ALA A 120 -6.25 3.41 9.28
N ARG A 121 -6.65 3.23 8.01
CA ARG A 121 -6.56 1.93 7.31
C ARG A 121 -5.10 1.53 7.11
N PHE A 122 -4.25 2.48 6.75
CA PHE A 122 -2.81 2.28 6.65
C PHE A 122 -2.18 1.89 8.00
N ASP A 123 -2.54 2.59 9.09
CA ASP A 123 -2.06 2.23 10.43
C ASP A 123 -2.44 0.80 10.83
N ARG A 124 -3.68 0.39 10.50
CA ARG A 124 -4.13 -0.99 10.72
C ARG A 124 -3.33 -1.98 9.87
N ALA A 125 -3.17 -1.71 8.57
CA ALA A 125 -2.45 -2.59 7.66
C ALA A 125 -1.01 -2.83 8.12
N VAL A 126 -0.31 -1.77 8.54
CA VAL A 126 1.03 -1.86 9.12
C VAL A 126 1.01 -2.65 10.43
N TRP A 127 0.04 -2.38 11.31
CA TRP A 127 -0.10 -3.08 12.58
C TRP A 127 -0.37 -4.59 12.42
N GLU A 128 -1.17 -4.99 11.43
CA GLU A 128 -1.47 -6.40 11.14
C GLU A 128 -0.26 -7.09 10.49
N LEU A 129 0.31 -6.53 9.43
CA LEU A 129 1.42 -7.15 8.69
C LEU A 129 2.70 -7.23 9.52
N ARG A 130 3.10 -6.14 10.18
CA ARG A 130 4.40 -6.06 10.85
C ARG A 130 4.54 -7.07 11.99
N ARG A 131 3.43 -7.56 12.57
CA ARG A 131 3.43 -8.65 13.57
C ARG A 131 4.08 -9.94 13.07
N TYR A 132 4.02 -10.19 11.76
CA TYR A 132 4.62 -11.38 11.15
C TYR A 132 6.05 -11.12 10.64
N CYS A 133 6.52 -9.86 10.64
CA CYS A 133 7.83 -9.47 10.13
C CYS A 133 8.93 -9.75 11.17
N GLN A 134 9.02 -11.01 11.60
CA GLN A 134 10.02 -11.54 12.53
C GLN A 134 10.26 -13.03 12.18
N PRO A 135 11.38 -13.63 12.62
CA PRO A 135 11.53 -15.08 12.54
C PRO A 135 10.43 -15.74 13.39
N LEU A 136 9.61 -16.60 12.77
CA LEU A 136 8.57 -17.35 13.47
C LEU A 136 8.90 -18.85 13.49
N ASP A 137 9.48 -19.36 12.40
CA ASP A 137 9.87 -20.76 12.24
C ASP A 137 11.35 -20.96 12.58
N TYR A 138 11.62 -21.35 13.84
CA TYR A 138 12.95 -21.68 14.31
C TYR A 138 12.92 -22.71 15.45
N ASP A 139 14.02 -23.44 15.58
CA ASP A 139 14.21 -24.40 16.65
C ASP A 139 14.97 -23.78 17.83
N THR A 140 14.57 -24.16 19.04
CA THR A 140 15.28 -23.86 20.28
C THR A 140 15.47 -25.13 21.10
N VAL A 141 16.26 -25.05 22.17
CA VAL A 141 16.45 -26.14 23.12
C VAL A 141 15.64 -25.83 24.38
N ASP A 142 14.77 -26.76 24.78
CA ASP A 142 13.99 -26.64 26.00
C ASP A 142 14.84 -26.86 27.27
N MET A 143 14.23 -26.71 28.45
CA MET A 143 14.92 -26.90 29.73
C MET A 143 15.45 -28.32 29.95
N ASN A 144 14.95 -29.30 29.19
CA ASN A 144 15.35 -30.71 29.26
C ASN A 144 16.39 -31.08 28.19
N GLY A 145 16.88 -30.10 27.41
CA GLY A 145 17.84 -30.34 26.33
C GLY A 145 17.22 -30.85 25.03
N LYS A 146 15.89 -30.86 24.90
CA LYS A 146 15.18 -31.32 23.70
C LYS A 146 15.00 -30.16 22.72
N THR A 147 15.28 -30.42 21.44
CA THR A 147 14.96 -29.48 20.36
C THR A 147 13.46 -29.37 20.16
N VAL A 148 12.93 -28.15 20.16
CA VAL A 148 11.51 -27.82 19.92
C VAL A 148 11.41 -26.71 18.89
N ASN A 149 10.47 -26.85 17.94
CA ASN A 149 10.16 -25.82 16.96
C ASN A 149 9.13 -24.85 17.53
N LEU A 150 9.36 -23.54 17.38
CA LEU A 150 8.53 -22.50 18.00
C LEU A 150 7.45 -21.89 17.09
N LEU A 151 7.27 -22.40 15.86
CA LEU A 151 6.33 -21.78 14.90
C LEU A 151 4.91 -21.61 15.48
N THR A 152 4.35 -22.67 16.06
CA THR A 152 3.00 -22.62 16.64
C THR A 152 2.92 -21.64 17.80
N ASP A 153 3.90 -21.63 18.69
CA ASP A 153 3.93 -20.74 19.86
C ASP A 153 4.05 -19.27 19.48
N GLU A 154 4.86 -18.97 18.46
CA GLU A 154 5.05 -17.62 17.94
C GLU A 154 3.79 -17.11 17.21
N LEU A 155 3.13 -17.96 16.42
CA LEU A 155 1.85 -17.62 15.77
C LEU A 155 0.76 -17.37 16.81
N ASP A 156 0.66 -18.23 17.83
CA ASP A 156 -0.27 -18.05 18.93
C ASP A 156 -0.02 -16.75 19.70
N ARG A 157 1.25 -16.37 19.90
CA ARG A 157 1.62 -15.08 20.49
C ARG A 157 1.15 -13.91 19.63
N VAL A 158 1.34 -13.98 18.31
CA VAL A 158 0.88 -12.97 17.35
C VAL A 158 -0.65 -12.84 17.38
N HIS A 159 -1.38 -13.95 17.28
CA HIS A 159 -2.85 -13.96 17.27
C HIS A 159 -3.43 -13.45 18.58
N ARG A 160 -2.90 -13.88 19.74
CA ARG A 160 -3.35 -13.37 21.05
C ARG A 160 -3.15 -11.86 21.17
N ALA A 161 -2.00 -11.34 20.73
CA ALA A 161 -1.71 -9.92 20.80
C ALA A 161 -2.62 -9.10 19.87
N LYS A 162 -2.97 -9.64 18.68
CA LYS A 162 -3.98 -9.04 17.79
C LYS A 162 -5.37 -9.06 18.43
N ALA A 163 -5.82 -10.19 18.96
CA ALA A 163 -7.14 -10.33 19.59
C ALA A 163 -7.33 -9.36 20.78
N LYS A 164 -6.28 -9.15 21.57
CA LYS A 164 -6.25 -8.18 22.67
C LYS A 164 -6.12 -6.72 22.22
N HIS A 165 -6.00 -6.47 20.91
CA HIS A 165 -5.75 -5.13 20.35
C HIS A 165 -4.53 -4.45 20.99
N GLU A 166 -3.47 -5.23 21.26
CA GLU A 166 -2.25 -4.69 21.86
C GLU A 166 -1.61 -3.67 20.92
N LYS A 167 -1.20 -2.53 21.46
CA LYS A 167 -0.48 -1.50 20.69
C LYS A 167 0.92 -1.97 20.35
N GLY A 168 1.46 -1.46 19.23
CA GLY A 168 2.66 -2.01 18.62
C GLY A 168 2.40 -3.41 18.05
N THR A 169 3.45 -4.11 17.66
CA THR A 169 3.29 -5.33 16.85
C THR A 169 3.97 -6.55 17.44
N CYS A 170 4.18 -6.56 18.76
CA CYS A 170 4.90 -7.62 19.50
C CYS A 170 6.26 -8.03 18.90
N VAL A 171 6.86 -7.20 18.05
CA VAL A 171 8.19 -7.43 17.46
C VAL A 171 9.26 -6.99 18.46
N MET A 172 10.32 -7.79 18.61
CA MET A 172 11.46 -7.42 19.45
C MET A 172 12.41 -6.45 18.72
N GLY A 173 12.83 -5.40 19.41
CA GLY A 173 13.90 -4.49 18.98
C GLY A 173 13.58 -3.56 17.81
N GLY A 174 12.29 -3.35 17.50
CA GLY A 174 11.85 -2.54 16.35
C GLY A 174 12.10 -1.03 16.48
N ILE A 175 12.20 -0.35 15.33
CA ILE A 175 12.45 1.10 15.29
C ILE A 175 11.23 1.88 15.78
N LEU A 176 10.02 1.45 15.42
CA LEU A 176 8.79 2.13 15.85
C LEU A 176 8.67 2.20 17.37
N GLU A 177 8.97 1.10 18.06
CA GLU A 177 8.96 1.02 19.53
C GLU A 177 9.96 2.00 20.14
N LYS A 178 11.20 2.02 19.65
CA LYS A 178 12.25 2.96 20.08
C LYS A 178 11.83 4.42 19.89
N ILE A 179 11.17 4.74 18.78
CA ILE A 179 10.68 6.10 18.48
C ILE A 179 9.51 6.47 19.41
N VAL A 180 8.62 5.53 19.72
CA VAL A 180 7.52 5.75 20.66
C VAL A 180 8.04 6.06 22.08
N GLU A 181 9.07 5.34 22.52
CA GLU A 181 9.69 5.49 23.84
C GLU A 181 10.48 6.81 23.95
N LYS A 182 11.25 7.16 22.92
CA LYS A 182 12.09 8.37 22.91
C LYS A 182 11.28 9.63 22.63
N LYS A 183 10.81 10.30 23.69
CA LYS A 183 9.90 11.47 23.65
C LYS A 183 10.36 12.63 22.75
N ASP A 184 11.67 12.87 22.66
CA ASP A 184 12.32 13.93 21.88
C ASP A 184 12.66 13.50 20.44
N HIS A 185 12.35 12.26 20.04
CA HIS A 185 12.66 11.79 18.69
C HIS A 185 11.83 12.55 17.64
N PRO A 186 12.44 13.11 16.58
CA PRO A 186 11.75 13.99 15.63
C PRO A 186 10.60 13.30 14.88
N ALA A 187 10.73 12.00 14.58
CA ALA A 187 9.66 11.22 13.94
C ALA A 187 8.47 10.88 14.86
N ARG A 188 8.60 11.05 16.17
CA ARG A 188 7.63 10.52 17.14
C ARG A 188 6.26 11.17 17.00
N GLU A 189 6.24 12.48 16.78
CA GLU A 189 4.98 13.23 16.63
C GLU A 189 4.16 12.68 15.47
N ALA A 190 4.78 12.51 14.30
CA ALA A 190 4.14 11.91 13.13
C ALA A 190 3.66 10.48 13.39
N LEU A 191 4.46 9.66 14.09
CA LEU A 191 4.11 8.28 14.41
C LEU A 191 2.84 8.18 15.28
N ILE A 192 2.69 9.04 16.30
CA ILE A 192 1.57 8.91 17.26
C ILE A 192 0.35 9.79 16.94
N TRP A 193 0.48 10.77 16.04
CA TRP A 193 -0.61 11.69 15.68
C TRP A 193 -1.84 10.94 15.13
N ASN A 194 -2.99 11.00 15.81
CA ASN A 194 -4.20 10.24 15.43
C ASN A 194 -4.03 8.71 15.25
N ASN A 195 -2.93 8.13 15.72
CA ASN A 195 -2.67 6.70 15.64
C ASN A 195 -3.32 5.92 16.80
N LEU A 196 -4.14 4.91 16.50
CA LEU A 196 -4.72 4.02 17.51
C LEU A 196 -3.88 2.78 17.76
N PHE A 197 -3.02 2.40 16.83
CA PHE A 197 -2.26 1.15 16.84
C PHE A 197 -0.85 1.31 17.41
N PHE A 198 -0.27 2.51 17.30
CA PHE A 198 1.07 2.83 17.83
C PHE A 198 1.03 4.00 18.79
N GLY A 199 1.81 3.91 19.88
CA GLY A 199 1.97 4.95 20.88
C GLY A 199 1.52 4.54 22.29
N PRO A 200 1.83 5.37 23.30
CA PRO A 200 1.64 5.02 24.71
C PRO A 200 0.20 5.25 25.22
N SER A 201 -0.62 5.96 24.45
CA SER A 201 -1.98 6.32 24.86
C SER A 201 -2.88 5.08 24.91
N ARG A 202 -3.77 4.99 25.90
CA ARG A 202 -4.83 3.96 25.96
C ARG A 202 -6.13 4.38 25.24
N ARG A 203 -6.09 5.46 24.46
CA ARG A 203 -7.28 5.94 23.73
C ARG A 203 -7.81 4.86 22.79
N THR A 204 -9.13 4.75 22.75
CA THR A 204 -9.90 3.86 21.87
C THR A 204 -10.48 4.58 20.65
N GLY A 205 -10.37 5.92 20.61
CA GLY A 205 -10.86 6.74 19.50
C GLY A 205 -10.01 7.98 19.28
N VAL A 206 -10.11 8.52 18.07
CA VAL A 206 -9.49 9.78 17.64
C VAL A 206 -10.49 10.57 16.82
N LYS A 207 -10.46 11.91 16.92
CA LYS A 207 -11.26 12.77 16.06
C LYS A 207 -10.42 13.16 14.85
N MET A 208 -10.90 12.81 13.67
CA MET A 208 -10.22 13.06 12.40
C MET A 208 -11.17 13.74 11.44
N ARG A 209 -10.63 14.55 10.53
CA ARG A 209 -11.40 15.06 9.40
C ARG A 209 -11.51 13.96 8.34
N PRO A 210 -12.69 13.77 7.72
CA PRO A 210 -12.88 12.81 6.63
C PRO A 210 -12.28 13.39 5.34
N ASP A 211 -10.96 13.49 5.33
CA ASP A 211 -10.23 14.13 4.25
C ASP A 211 -10.25 13.24 3.00
N TRP A 212 -10.79 13.79 1.92
CA TRP A 212 -10.85 13.18 0.58
C TRP A 212 -10.07 14.06 -0.39
N GLU A 213 -9.34 13.43 -1.31
CA GLU A 213 -8.58 14.12 -2.35
C GLU A 213 -8.39 13.21 -3.56
N ALA A 214 -8.76 13.71 -4.74
CA ALA A 214 -8.51 13.04 -6.00
C ALA A 214 -7.76 13.97 -6.95
N GLY A 215 -6.99 13.37 -7.84
CA GLY A 215 -6.26 14.09 -8.86
C GLY A 215 -6.32 13.35 -10.20
N ASN A 216 -6.66 14.10 -11.26
CA ASN A 216 -6.62 13.59 -12.62
C ASN A 216 -5.24 13.76 -13.26
N SER A 217 -4.64 12.68 -13.77
CA SER A 217 -3.35 12.77 -14.44
C SER A 217 -3.43 13.63 -15.71
N PRO A 218 -2.30 14.22 -16.16
CA PRO A 218 -2.25 14.93 -17.43
C PRO A 218 -2.72 14.06 -18.60
N PHE A 219 -2.42 12.76 -18.59
CA PHE A 219 -2.90 11.83 -19.61
C PHE A 219 -4.39 11.49 -19.50
N PHE A 220 -4.99 11.59 -18.31
CA PHE A 220 -6.44 11.49 -18.19
C PHE A 220 -7.15 12.72 -18.77
N LEU A 221 -6.61 13.91 -18.50
CA LEU A 221 -7.17 15.17 -18.98
C LEU A 221 -6.97 15.35 -20.49
N HIS A 222 -5.73 15.14 -20.95
CA HIS A 222 -5.24 15.38 -22.31
C HIS A 222 -4.57 14.13 -22.90
N PRO A 223 -5.30 13.02 -23.11
CA PRO A 223 -4.70 11.79 -23.61
C PRO A 223 -4.10 11.93 -25.03
N GLU A 224 -4.52 12.94 -25.80
CA GLU A 224 -4.01 13.24 -27.13
C GLU A 224 -2.52 13.60 -27.16
N ILE A 225 -1.92 14.01 -26.04
CA ILE A 225 -0.51 14.45 -26.00
C ILE A 225 0.48 13.29 -25.93
N ILE A 226 0.02 12.03 -25.76
CA ILE A 226 0.88 10.88 -25.45
C ILE A 226 2.02 10.72 -26.46
N ASP A 227 1.74 10.82 -27.76
CA ASP A 227 2.74 10.62 -28.81
C ASP A 227 3.75 11.78 -28.90
N GLU A 228 3.42 12.95 -28.35
CA GLU A 228 4.36 14.05 -28.19
C GLU A 228 5.23 13.84 -26.94
N VAL A 229 4.63 13.48 -25.81
CA VAL A 229 5.34 13.31 -24.53
C VAL A 229 6.37 12.18 -24.58
N VAL A 230 6.07 11.05 -25.23
CA VAL A 230 7.00 9.91 -25.37
C VAL A 230 8.27 10.24 -26.16
N LYS A 231 8.31 11.38 -26.87
CA LYS A 231 9.53 11.86 -27.54
C LYS A 231 10.55 12.42 -26.57
N TYR A 232 10.11 12.88 -25.39
CA TYR A 232 10.96 13.60 -24.43
C TYR A 232 11.18 12.85 -23.13
N VAL A 233 10.26 11.96 -22.73
CA VAL A 233 10.35 11.21 -21.48
C VAL A 233 9.98 9.74 -21.67
N ASN A 234 10.59 8.86 -20.86
CA ASN A 234 10.27 7.44 -20.87
C ASN A 234 8.94 7.19 -20.15
N ILE A 235 7.94 6.72 -20.88
CA ILE A 235 6.65 6.28 -20.34
C ILE A 235 6.59 4.74 -20.44
N PRO A 236 6.19 4.03 -19.37
CA PRO A 236 5.97 2.59 -19.43
C PRO A 236 5.06 2.20 -20.60
N LYS A 237 5.42 1.11 -21.29
CA LYS A 237 4.79 0.73 -22.56
C LYS A 237 3.29 0.47 -22.41
N ASP A 238 2.92 -0.24 -21.35
CA ASP A 238 1.55 -0.52 -20.94
C ASP A 238 0.74 0.77 -20.69
N ILE A 239 1.30 1.74 -19.97
CA ILE A 239 0.67 3.05 -19.76
C ILE A 239 0.50 3.78 -21.10
N ALA A 240 1.54 3.86 -21.92
CA ALA A 240 1.49 4.58 -23.20
C ALA A 240 0.45 3.98 -24.16
N GLU A 241 0.35 2.65 -24.22
CA GLU A 241 -0.67 1.95 -25.01
C GLU A 241 -2.08 2.22 -24.47
N GLY A 242 -2.27 2.16 -23.14
CA GLY A 242 -3.54 2.49 -22.49
C GLY A 242 -4.01 3.91 -22.77
N VAL A 243 -3.10 4.90 -22.69
CA VAL A 243 -3.43 6.30 -22.96
C VAL A 243 -3.81 6.52 -24.44
N ARG A 244 -3.10 5.88 -25.38
CA ARG A 244 -3.48 5.94 -26.82
C ARG A 244 -4.87 5.37 -27.06
N GLN A 245 -5.22 4.26 -26.41
CA GLN A 245 -6.54 3.67 -26.52
C GLN A 245 -7.61 4.63 -25.95
N PHE A 246 -7.34 5.21 -24.79
CA PHE A 246 -8.24 6.18 -24.17
C PHE A 246 -8.43 7.46 -25.02
N ALA A 247 -7.36 7.95 -25.67
CA ALA A 247 -7.43 9.06 -26.62
C ALA A 247 -8.40 8.78 -27.77
N LYS A 248 -8.32 7.57 -28.35
CA LYS A 248 -9.23 7.14 -29.43
C LYS A 248 -10.68 7.07 -28.97
N GLN A 249 -10.92 6.58 -27.75
CA GLN A 249 -12.26 6.50 -27.17
C GLN A 249 -12.86 7.90 -26.97
N LYS A 250 -12.13 8.83 -26.33
CA LYS A 250 -12.57 10.23 -26.15
C LYS A 250 -12.86 10.92 -27.48
N ALA A 251 -12.02 10.70 -28.50
CA ALA A 251 -12.22 11.29 -29.82
C ALA A 251 -13.50 10.76 -30.50
N ALA A 252 -13.77 9.45 -30.39
CA ALA A 252 -14.98 8.84 -30.93
C ALA A 252 -16.25 9.33 -30.22
N GLU A 253 -16.21 9.45 -28.88
CA GLU A 253 -17.31 9.98 -28.08
C GLU A 253 -17.62 11.44 -28.43
N LYS A 254 -16.59 12.27 -28.57
CA LYS A 254 -16.74 13.67 -28.99
C LYS A 254 -17.35 13.76 -30.39
N ALA A 255 -16.88 12.98 -31.34
CA ALA A 255 -17.43 12.95 -32.71
C ALA A 255 -18.90 12.52 -32.72
N LYS A 256 -19.29 11.53 -31.91
CA LYS A 256 -20.67 11.10 -31.74
C LYS A 256 -21.54 12.21 -31.13
N ALA A 257 -21.07 12.84 -30.06
CA ALA A 257 -21.78 13.94 -29.42
C ALA A 257 -22.00 15.13 -30.37
N GLU A 258 -21.00 15.47 -31.19
CA GLU A 258 -21.12 16.51 -32.22
C GLU A 258 -22.12 16.12 -33.32
N GLN A 259 -22.13 14.85 -33.74
CA GLN A 259 -23.10 14.35 -34.72
C GLN A 259 -24.54 14.40 -34.18
N ASP A 260 -24.73 13.99 -32.93
CA ASP A 260 -26.04 14.00 -32.27
C ASP A 260 -26.54 15.43 -32.03
N ALA A 261 -25.67 16.35 -31.62
CA ALA A 261 -25.99 17.77 -31.51
C ALA A 261 -26.40 18.39 -32.87
N LYS A 262 -25.69 18.04 -33.96
CA LYS A 262 -26.04 18.49 -35.33
C LYS A 262 -27.37 17.93 -35.81
N LYS A 263 -27.73 16.70 -35.42
CA LYS A 263 -29.05 16.12 -35.72
C LYS A 263 -30.18 16.81 -34.93
N ALA A 264 -29.95 17.11 -33.65
CA ALA A 264 -30.91 17.80 -32.80
C ALA A 264 -31.15 19.27 -33.21
N ALA A 265 -30.16 19.93 -33.82
CA ALA A 265 -30.25 21.32 -34.25
C ALA A 265 -30.90 21.54 -35.64
N LYS A 266 -31.27 20.48 -36.38
CA LYS A 266 -32.03 20.64 -37.64
C LYS A 266 -33.51 20.90 -37.33
N PRO A 267 -34.09 22.07 -37.67
CA PRO A 267 -35.51 22.33 -37.44
C PRO A 267 -36.37 21.44 -38.35
N ALA A 268 -37.51 20.99 -37.83
CA ALA A 268 -38.56 20.34 -38.60
C ALA A 268 -39.20 21.35 -39.56
N VAL A 269 -38.56 21.56 -40.72
CA VAL A 269 -39.13 22.32 -41.83
C VAL A 269 -39.59 21.34 -42.90
N LYS A 270 -40.87 21.49 -43.29
CA LYS A 270 -41.73 20.67 -44.17
C LYS A 270 -42.57 19.67 -43.36
N GLN A 271 -43.89 19.81 -43.25
CA GLN A 271 -44.85 20.04 -44.33
C GLN A 271 -46.04 20.92 -43.89
N SER A 272 -46.20 22.07 -44.53
CA SER A 272 -47.48 22.79 -44.62
C SER A 272 -47.53 23.47 -45.99
N GLU A 273 -47.67 22.69 -47.05
CA GLU A 273 -48.01 23.18 -48.38
C GLU A 273 -48.63 22.00 -49.14
N ASN A 274 -49.95 21.93 -49.08
CA ASN A 274 -50.83 21.41 -50.12
C ASN A 274 -52.29 21.52 -49.64
N THR A 275 -52.86 22.71 -49.86
CA THR A 275 -54.29 22.89 -50.07
C THR A 275 -54.41 23.94 -51.16
N ASP A 276 -54.67 23.46 -52.37
CA ASP A 276 -55.45 24.12 -53.42
C ASP A 276 -56.24 23.02 -54.13
#